data_AF-A0A3B1D0L4-F1
#
_entry.id   AF-A0A3B1D0L4-F1
#
_cell.length_a   1.000
_cell.length_b   1.000
_cell.length_c   1.000
_cell.angle_alpha   90.00
_cell.angle_beta   90.00
_cell.angle_gamma   90.00
#
_symmetry.space_group_name_H-M   'P 1'
#
loop_
_entity.id
_entity.type
_entity.pdbx_description
1 polymer ?
#
loop_
_entity_poly.entity_id
_entity_poly.type
_entity_poly.pdbx_seq_one_letter_code
_entity_poly.pdbx_strand_id
1 'polypeptide(L)' 'MMAANWKMNKTTKETEGFINGFLPLVEDVQDVEIVIAPPFTSLPV' A
#
# COMPACT_ATOMS: atom_id res chain seq x y z
N MET A 1 -4.56 12.00 -8.02
CA MET A 1 -3.81 10.73 -7.96
C MET A 1 -2.68 10.86 -6.95
N MET A 2 -2.63 9.96 -5.97
CA MET A 2 -1.53 9.82 -5.01
C MET A 2 -0.88 8.46 -5.19
N ALA A 3 0.44 8.42 -5.38
CA ALA A 3 1.18 7.18 -5.61
C ALA A 3 2.30 7.01 -4.58
N ALA A 4 2.31 5.87 -3.88
CA ALA A 4 3.35 5.50 -2.93
C ALA A 4 4.25 4.42 -3.53
N ASN A 5 5.42 4.81 -4.05
CA ASN A 5 6.43 3.88 -4.56
C ASN A 5 7.43 3.52 -3.45
N TRP A 6 7.37 2.29 -2.95
CA TRP A 6 8.22 1.84 -1.86
C TRP A 6 9.58 1.32 -2.33
N LYS A 7 9.80 1.17 -3.64
CA LYS A 7 11.01 0.55 -4.20
C LYS A 7 11.26 -0.81 -3.52
N MET A 8 12.46 -1.05 -2.99
CA MET A 8 12.84 -2.24 -2.21
C MET A 8 12.81 -1.97 -0.70
N ASN A 9 11.85 -1.18 -0.23
CA ASN A 9 11.64 -0.95 1.20
C ASN A 9 10.44 -1.77 1.70
N LYS A 10 10.58 -2.36 2.90
CA LYS A 10 9.64 -3.27 3.58
C LYS A 10 9.75 -4.76 3.19
N THR A 11 9.57 -5.60 4.21
CA THR A 11 9.29 -7.03 4.10
C THR A 11 7.81 -7.30 3.83
N THR A 12 7.47 -8.50 3.37
CA THR A 12 6.07 -8.91 3.15
C THR A 12 5.19 -8.71 4.39
N LYS A 13 5.71 -9.02 5.58
CA LYS A 13 4.99 -8.84 6.86
C LYS A 13 4.73 -7.36 7.18
N GLU A 14 5.70 -6.48 6.92
CA GLU A 14 5.53 -5.04 7.11
C GLU A 14 4.57 -4.43 6.08
N THR A 15 4.59 -4.93 4.84
CA THR A 15 3.62 -4.56 3.80
C THR A 15 2.20 -4.89 4.24
N GLU A 16 1.95 -6.12 4.68
CA GLU A 16 0.64 -6.55 5.18
C GLU A 16 0.16 -5.69 6.36
N GLY A 17 1.03 -5.47 7.34
CA GLY A 17 0.73 -4.61 8.50
C GLY A 17 0.38 -3.17 8.10
N PHE A 18 1.09 -2.61 7.13
CA PHE A 18 0.77 -1.28 6.60
C PHE A 18 -0.60 -1.26 5.92
N ILE A 19 -0.88 -2.21 5.02
CA ILE A 19 -2.14 -2.23 4.27
C ILE A 19 -3.34 -2.36 5.21
N ASN A 20 -3.27 -3.29 6.17
CA ASN A 20 -4.34 -3.49 7.16
C ASN A 20 -4.59 -2.26 8.03
N GLY A 21 -3.54 -1.50 8.36
CA GLY A 21 -3.68 -0.24 9.11
C GLY A 21 -4.10 0.94 8.25
N PHE A 22 -3.77 0.94 6.96
CA PHE A 22 -4.00 2.06 6.05
C PHE A 22 -5.41 2.06 5.45
N LEU A 23 -5.97 0.90 5.10
CA LEU A 23 -7.28 0.79 4.45
C LEU A 23 -8.41 1.53 5.22
N PRO A 24 -8.55 1.38 6.55
CA PRO A 24 -9.60 2.10 7.29
C PRO A 24 -9.39 3.62 7.33
N LEU A 25 -8.14 4.10 7.21
CA LEU A 25 -7.84 5.54 7.28
C LEU A 25 -8.25 6.29 6.01
N VAL A 26 -8.49 5.56 4.92
CA VAL A 26 -8.82 6.14 3.60
C VAL A 26 -10.18 5.68 3.09
N GLU A 27 -11.00 5.04 3.91
CA GLU A 27 -12.31 4.48 3.50
C GLU A 27 -13.25 5.55 2.93
N ASP A 28 -13.23 6.75 3.50
CA ASP A 28 -14.07 7.88 3.09
C ASP A 28 -13.46 8.73 1.97
N VAL A 29 -12.25 8.42 1.52
CA VAL A 29 -11.56 9.21 0.48
C VAL A 29 -12.02 8.74 -0.90
N GLN A 30 -12.90 9.52 -1.54
CA GLN A 30 -13.49 9.20 -2.85
C GLN A 30 -12.96 10.07 -4.00
N ASP A 31 -12.44 11.27 -3.70
CA ASP A 31 -12.04 12.25 -4.73
C ASP A 31 -10.63 12.05 -5.29
N VAL A 32 -9.90 11.04 -4.80
CA VAL A 32 -8.50 10.80 -5.14
C VAL A 32 -8.25 9.32 -5.37
N GLU A 33 -7.68 8.99 -6.52
CA GLU A 33 -7.12 7.67 -6.79
C GLU A 33 -5.81 7.46 -6.00
N ILE A 34 -5.77 6.39 -5.20
CA ILE A 34 -4.64 5.99 -4.36
C ILE A 34 -4.00 4.72 -4.93
N VAL A 35 -2.70 4.77 -5.23
CA VAL A 35 -1.93 3.64 -5.73
C VAL A 35 -0.77 3.34 -4.78
N ILE A 36 -0.66 2.08 -4.35
CA ILE A 36 0.47 1.59 -3.55
C ILE A 36 1.28 0.61 -4.40
N ALA A 37 2.58 0.87 -4.55
CA ALA A 37 3.51 0.02 -5.27
C ALA A 37 4.53 -0.59 -4.29
N PRO A 38 4.19 -1.75 -3.67
CA PRO A 38 5.09 -2.45 -2.75
C PRO A 38 6.20 -3.19 -3.51
N PRO A 39 7.26 -3.68 -2.81
CA PRO A 39 8.25 -4.57 -3.42
C PRO A 39 7.60 -5.79 -4.08
N PHE A 40 8.18 -6.28 -5.18
CA PHE A 40 7.66 -7.41 -5.95
C PHE A 40 7.39 -8.66 -5.09
N THR A 41 8.24 -8.93 -4.09
CA THR A 41 8.10 -10.07 -3.16
C THR A 41 6.86 -9.99 -2.24
N SER A 42 6.18 -8.84 -2.20
CA SER A 42 4.93 -8.65 -1.46
C SER A 42 3.69 -8.75 -2.36
N LEU A 43 3.85 -8.94 -3.67
CA LEU A 43 2.74 -9.14 -4.59
C LEU A 43 2.36 -10.64 -4.62
N PRO A 44 1.05 -10.97 -4.58
CA PRO A 44 0.61 -12.36 -4.74
C PRO A 44 0.95 -12.88 -6.14
N VAL A 45 1.14 -14.20 -6.25
CA VAL A 45 1.38 -14.94 -7.50
C VAL A 45 0.08 -15.36 -8.17
#